data_AF-A0A3D1Q8Z8-F1
#
_entry.id   AF-A0A3D1Q8Z8-F1
#
_cell.length_a   1.000
_cell.length_b   1.000
_cell.length_c   1.000
_cell.angle_alpha   90.00
_cell.angle_beta   90.00
_cell.angle_gamma   90.00
#
_symmetry.space_group_name_H-M   'P 1'
#
loop_
_entity.id
_entity.type
_entity.pdbx_description
1 polymer ?
#
loop_
_entity_poly.entity_id
_entity_poly.type
_entity_poly.pdbx_seq_one_letter_code
_entity_poly.pdbx_strand_id
1 'polypeptide(L)' 'VELTLALHYVFDTATDRIIWDVGHQSYVHKILTGRRQQMATLRQFGGLSGFPKTEESHHDAFNT' A
#
# COMPACT_ATOMS: atom_id res chain seq x y z
N VAL A 1 -8.01 7.67 -6.53
CA VAL A 1 -7.45 8.09 -5.22
C VAL A 1 -8.53 7.97 -4.13
N GLU A 2 -9.73 8.45 -4.45
CA GLU A 2 -10.96 8.52 -3.65
C GLU A 2 -11.42 7.14 -3.19
N LEU A 3 -11.35 6.12 -4.08
CA LEU A 3 -11.65 4.73 -3.71
C LEU A 3 -10.74 4.24 -2.58
N THR A 4 -9.44 4.52 -2.65
CA THR A 4 -8.50 4.11 -1.61
C THR A 4 -8.81 4.80 -0.29
N LEU A 5 -9.17 6.08 -0.32
CA LEU A 5 -9.60 6.80 0.89
C LEU A 5 -10.89 6.21 1.47
N ALA A 6 -11.90 5.94 0.63
CA ALA A 6 -13.15 5.33 1.07
C ALA A 6 -12.94 3.94 1.67
N LEU A 7 -12.10 3.11 1.06
CA LEU A 7 -11.76 1.79 1.57
C LEU A 7 -11.06 1.87 2.94
N HIS A 8 -10.08 2.76 3.10
CA HIS A 8 -9.39 2.98 4.38
C HIS A 8 -10.27 3.65 5.45
N TYR A 9 -11.36 4.31 5.04
CA TYR A 9 -12.32 4.90 5.96
C TYR A 9 -13.32 3.85 6.48
N VAL A 10 -13.72 2.90 5.62
CA VAL A 10 -14.76 1.90 5.93
C VAL A 10 -14.16 0.62 6.54
N PHE A 11 -12.98 0.20 6.11
CA PHE A 11 -12.33 -1.05 6.53
C PHE A 11 -11.06 -0.78 7.34
N ASP A 12 -10.75 -1.69 8.27
CA ASP A 12 -9.49 -1.67 8.99
C ASP A 12 -8.47 -2.58 8.29
N THR A 13 -7.57 -2.01 7.51
CA THR A 13 -6.57 -2.77 6.75
C THR A 13 -5.53 -3.50 7.61
N ALA A 14 -5.51 -3.30 8.94
CA ALA A 14 -4.71 -4.12 9.84
C ALA A 14 -5.34 -5.50 10.12
N THR A 15 -6.66 -5.63 9.93
CA THR A 15 -7.42 -6.87 10.17
C THR A 15 -8.12 -7.37 8.91
N ASP A 16 -8.75 -6.48 8.15
CA ASP A 16 -9.42 -6.74 6.90
C ASP A 16 -8.42 -6.79 5.75
N ARG A 17 -8.57 -7.79 4.87
CA ARG A 17 -7.67 -7.96 3.73
C ARG A 17 -8.20 -7.25 2.49
N ILE A 18 -7.48 -6.22 2.05
CA ILE A 18 -7.73 -5.52 0.78
C ILE A 18 -6.63 -5.90 -0.21
N ILE A 19 -7.03 -6.47 -1.35
CA ILE A 19 -6.12 -6.85 -2.43
C ILE A 19 -6.16 -5.81 -3.54
N TRP A 20 -4.99 -5.31 -3.93
CA TRP A 20 -4.81 -4.42 -5.07
C TRP A 20 -4.30 -5.23 -6.25
N ASP A 21 -5.16 -5.55 -7.23
CA ASP A 21 -4.73 -6.30 -8.42
C ASP A 21 -3.70 -5.51 -9.23
N VAL A 22 -2.63 -6.18 -9.67
CA VAL A 22 -1.38 -5.61 -10.20
C VAL A 22 -0.65 -4.66 -9.23
N GLY A 23 -1.34 -3.79 -8.51
CA GLY A 23 -0.80 -3.03 -7.38
C GLY A 23 -0.19 -1.66 -7.72
N HIS A 24 -0.04 -1.28 -8.99
CA HIS A 24 0.56 0.01 -9.39
C HIS A 24 -0.26 1.23 -8.94
N GLN A 25 -1.56 1.05 -8.68
CA GLN A 25 -2.51 2.04 -8.18
C GLN A 25 -2.49 2.19 -6.65
N SER A 26 -1.64 1.45 -5.94
CA SER A 26 -1.64 1.36 -4.46
C SER A 26 -0.86 2.46 -3.73
N TYR A 27 -0.35 3.50 -4.41
CA TYR A 27 0.53 4.49 -3.77
C TYR A 27 -0.16 5.25 -2.64
N VAL A 28 -1.45 5.58 -2.81
CA VAL A 28 -2.23 6.23 -1.74
C VAL A 28 -2.39 5.28 -0.56
N HIS A 29 -2.59 3.98 -0.80
CA HIS A 29 -2.62 2.99 0.27
C HIS A 29 -1.29 2.96 1.02
N LYS A 30 -0.15 2.93 0.31
CA LYS A 30 1.18 2.99 0.96
C LYS A 30 1.36 4.27 1.80
N ILE A 31 0.92 5.42 1.29
CA ILE A 31 0.98 6.70 2.01
C ILE A 31 0.16 6.66 3.30
N LEU A 32 -1.08 6.17 3.24
CA LEU A 32 -2.00 6.14 4.38
C LEU A 32 -1.54 5.15 5.47
N THR A 33 -0.84 4.08 5.09
CA THR A 33 -0.33 3.07 6.02
C THR A 33 1.10 3.37 6.48
N GLY A 34 1.40 4.65 6.76
CA GLY A 34 2.66 5.06 7.40
C GLY A 34 3.89 5.21 6.48
N ARG A 35 3.80 4.95 5.18
CA ARG A 35 4.98 4.95 4.28
C ARG A 35 5.18 6.25 3.52
N ARG A 36 4.48 7.34 3.89
CA ARG A 36 4.56 8.65 3.23
C ARG A 36 5.98 9.17 3.06
N GLN A 37 6.82 9.07 4.08
CA GLN A 37 8.21 9.57 4.05
C GLN A 37 9.11 8.74 3.12
N GLN A 38 8.80 7.46 2.93
CA GLN A 38 9.55 6.54 2.08
C GLN A 38 9.18 6.66 0.59
N MET A 39 8.12 7.42 0.24
CA MET A 39 7.70 7.58 -1.15
C MET A 39 8.78 8.19 -2.05
N ALA A 40 9.74 8.93 -1.47
CA ALA A 40 10.90 9.45 -2.21
C ALA A 40 11.84 8.35 -2.73
N THR A 41 11.79 7.14 -2.17
CA THR A 41 12.61 5.98 -2.57
C THR A 41 11.83 4.96 -3.42
N LEU A 42 10.61 5.32 -3.83
CA LEU A 42 9.73 4.44 -4.60
C LEU A 42 10.42 3.95 -5.90
N ARG A 43 10.40 2.63 -6.11
CA ARG A 43 11.04 1.92 -7.25
C ARG A 43 12.56 2.07 -7.33
N GLN A 44 13.21 2.55 -6.28
CA GLN A 44 14.67 2.58 -6.20
C GLN A 44 15.19 1.28 -5.61
N PHE A 45 16.44 0.93 -5.93
CA PHE A 45 17.10 -0.23 -5.34
C PHE A 45 17.19 -0.07 -3.82
N GLY A 46 16.70 -1.07 -3.08
CA GLY A 46 16.61 -1.03 -1.61
C GLY A 46 15.54 -0.07 -1.06
N GLY A 47 14.77 0.58 -1.94
CA GLY A 47 13.67 1.47 -1.59
C GLY A 47 12.31 0.78 -1.62
N LEU A 48 11.25 1.59 -1.56
CA LEU A 48 9.87 1.09 -1.53
C LEU A 48 9.47 0.48 -2.88
N SER A 49 8.85 -0.70 -2.85
CA SER A 49 8.31 -1.36 -4.04
C SER A 49 7.22 -0.52 -4.69
N GLY A 50 7.15 -0.59 -6.03
CA GLY A 50 6.05 -0.03 -6.81
C GLY A 50 4.72 -0.77 -6.65
N PHE A 51 4.69 -1.87 -5.90
CA PHE A 51 3.57 -2.76 -5.71
C PHE A 51 3.45 -3.18 -4.24
N PRO A 52 2.26 -3.57 -3.76
CA PRO A 52 2.11 -4.14 -2.42
C PRO A 52 3.03 -5.34 -2.20
N LYS A 53 3.69 -5.37 -1.04
CA LYS A 53 4.55 -6.46 -0.59
C LYS A 53 4.30 -6.70 0.90
N THR A 54 3.91 -7.91 1.25
CA THR A 54 3.67 -8.37 2.62
C THR A 54 4.89 -8.15 3.52
N GLU A 55 6.10 -8.16 2.95
CA GLU A 55 7.34 -7.88 3.67
C GLU A 55 7.56 -6.39 3.95
N GLU A 56 6.89 -5.49 3.21
CA GLU A 56 6.99 -4.03 3.39
C GLU A 56 5.97 -3.47 4.39
N SER A 57 4.84 -4.15 4.57
CA SER A 57 3.78 -3.71 5.47
C SER A 57 2.78 -4.82 5.77
N HIS A 58 2.30 -4.89 7.01
CA HIS A 58 1.21 -5.79 7.39
C HIS A 58 -0.13 -5.42 6.72
N HIS A 59 -0.26 -4.21 6.16
CA HIS A 59 -1.44 -3.78 5.41
C HIS A 59 -1.42 -4.26 3.94
N ASP A 60 -0.28 -4.74 3.43
CA ASP A 60 -0.15 -5.26 2.08
C ASP A 60 -0.56 -6.75 2.10
N ALA A 61 -1.82 -7.04 1.78
CA ALA A 61 -2.40 -8.37 1.97
C ALA A 61 -1.88 -9.47 1.00
N PHE A 62 -1.27 -9.08 -0.13
CA PHE A 62 -0.80 -9.99 -1.17
C PHE A 62 0.35 -9.37 -1.98
N ASN A 63 1.31 -10.20 -2.41
CA ASN A 63 2.43 -9.78 -3.26
C ASN A 63 2.02 -9.85 -4.74
N THR A 64 2.02 -8.72 -5.43
CA THR A 64 1.72 -8.59 -6.87
C THR A 64 2.93 -8.19 -7.70
#